data_AF-A0A3D5YFK8-F1
#
_entry.id   AF-A0A3D5YFK8-F1
#
_cell.length_a   1.000
_cell.length_b   1.000
_cell.length_c   1.000
_cell.angle_alpha   90.00
_cell.angle_beta   90.00
_cell.angle_gamma   90.00
#
_symmetry.space_group_name_H-M   'P 1'
#
loop_
_entity.id
_entity.type
_entity.pdbx_description
1 polymer ?
#
loop_
_entity_poly.entity_id
_entity_poly.type
_entity_poly.pdbx_seq_one_letter_code
_entity_poly.pdbx_strand_id
1 'polypeptide(L)' 'MRLRIDGVLQEILEFTHEDFLKYLQKMKFIAGTKMNIDYIPQDGRFAFQSVNRNGETKQVDVRINFMPGI' A
#
# COMPACT_ATOMS: atom_id res chain seq x y z
N MET A 1 9.72 5.87 0.70
CA MET A 1 9.12 4.57 0.29
C MET A 1 10.23 3.57 0.07
N ARG A 2 10.09 2.36 0.62
CA ARG A 2 11.04 1.27 0.38
C ARG A 2 10.31 0.07 -0.18
N LEU A 3 10.95 -0.63 -1.12
CA LEU A 3 10.47 -1.89 -1.66
C LEU A 3 11.43 -3.00 -1.28
N ARG A 4 10.91 -4.22 -1.11
CA ARG A 4 11.74 -5.41 -0.93
C ARG A 4 11.80 -6.17 -2.24
N ILE A 5 12.99 -6.28 -2.83
CA ILE A 5 13.25 -7.00 -4.07
C ILE A 5 14.33 -8.02 -3.77
N ASP A 6 14.07 -9.29 -4.07
CA ASP A 6 14.98 -10.42 -3.79
C ASP A 6 15.50 -10.45 -2.34
N GLY A 7 14.63 -10.08 -1.40
CA GLY A 7 14.94 -10.06 0.04
C GLY A 7 15.59 -8.77 0.53
N VAL A 8 16.10 -7.91 -0.35
CA VAL A 8 16.81 -6.67 0.01
C VAL A 8 15.86 -5.48 0.01
N LEU A 9 15.95 -4.63 1.04
CA LEU A 9 15.21 -3.36 1.11
C LEU A 9 15.92 -2.29 0.29
N GLN A 10 15.20 -1.69 -0.64
CA GLN A 10 15.69 -0.62 -1.51
C GLN A 10 14.85 0.64 -1.30
N GLU A 11 15.50 1.77 -1.15
CA GLU A 11 14.85 3.08 -1.14
C GLU A 11 14.53 3.52 -2.56
N ILE A 12 13.28 3.93 -2.79
CA ILE A 12 12.78 4.26 -4.13
C ILE A 12 12.52 5.75 -4.27
N LEU A 13 12.00 6.40 -3.22
CA LEU A 13 11.66 7.82 -3.22
C LEU A 13 11.37 8.30 -1.79
N GLU A 14 11.45 9.59 -1.55
CA GLU A 14 10.96 10.27 -0.36
C GLU A 14 9.69 11.08 -0.67
N PHE A 15 8.82 11.26 0.32
CA PHE A 15 7.59 12.05 0.20
C PHE A 15 7.63 13.22 1.17
N THR A 16 6.92 14.30 0.84
CA THR A 16 6.54 15.27 1.86
C THR A 16 5.57 14.63 2.86
N HIS A 17 5.47 15.19 4.06
CA HIS A 17 4.52 14.70 5.06
C HIS A 17 3.06 14.82 4.56
N GLU A 18 2.73 15.89 3.83
CA GLU A 18 1.41 16.10 3.27
C GLU A 18 1.02 15.04 2.23
N ASP A 19 1.94 14.70 1.33
CA ASP A 19 1.71 13.67 0.32
C ASP A 19 1.54 12.30 0.95
N PHE A 20 2.33 11.98 1.98
CA PHE A 20 2.18 10.75 2.74
C PHE A 20 0.76 10.58 3.29
N LEU A 21 0.18 11.63 3.91
CA LEU A 21 -1.18 11.57 4.44
C LEU A 21 -2.22 11.34 3.34
N LYS A 22 -2.07 11.98 2.17
CA LYS A 22 -2.96 11.76 1.01
C LYS A 22 -2.90 10.31 0.53
N TYR A 23 -1.70 9.75 0.39
CA TYR A 23 -1.54 8.35 -0.02
C TYR A 23 -2.07 7.38 1.03
N LEU A 24 -1.85 7.64 2.32
CA LEU A 24 -2.37 6.82 3.41
C LEU A 24 -3.89 6.69 3.34
N GLN A 25 -4.62 7.80 3.16
CA GLN A 25 -6.08 7.77 3.05
C GLN A 25 -6.55 7.02 1.80
N LYS A 26 -5.89 7.20 0.66
CA LYS A 26 -6.19 6.46 -0.57
C LYS A 26 -5.98 4.95 -0.37
N MET A 27 -4.91 4.56 0.30
CA MET A 27 -4.63 3.15 0.60
C MET A 27 -5.67 2.56 1.56
N LYS A 28 -6.06 3.29 2.62
CA LYS A 28 -7.13 2.84 3.53
C LYS A 28 -8.45 2.63 2.83
N PHE A 29 -8.81 3.53 1.91
CA PHE A 29 -10.01 3.44 1.09
C PHE A 29 -9.99 2.20 0.20
N ILE A 30 -8.92 1.98 -0.57
CA ILE A 30 -8.80 0.83 -1.48
C ILE A 30 -8.80 -0.50 -0.70
N ALA A 31 -8.19 -0.51 0.49
CA ALA A 31 -8.12 -1.69 1.34
C ALA A 31 -9.41 -1.99 2.13
N GLY A 32 -10.43 -1.13 2.03
CA GLY A 32 -11.72 -1.30 2.73
C GLY A 32 -11.66 -1.06 4.24
N THR A 33 -10.65 -0.33 4.72
CA THR A 33 -10.44 -0.04 6.15
C THR A 33 -11.05 1.30 6.57
N LYS A 34 -11.21 1.54 7.87
CA LYS A 34 -11.81 2.79 8.37
C LYS A 34 -10.81 3.94 8.26
N MET A 35 -11.12 4.91 7.41
CA MET A 35 -10.25 6.07 7.15
C MET A 35 -10.04 6.97 8.37
N ASN A 36 -11.01 7.03 9.28
CA ASN A 36 -10.99 7.86 10.49
C ASN A 36 -10.32 7.18 11.70
N ILE A 37 -9.83 5.95 11.55
CA ILE A 37 -9.13 5.23 12.61
C ILE A 37 -7.64 5.22 12.30
N ASP A 38 -6.84 5.82 13.17
CA ASP A 38 -5.39 5.98 13.05
C ASP A 38 -4.63 5.60 14.34
N TYR A 39 -5.33 5.30 15.43
CA TYR A 39 -4.78 4.98 16.74
C TYR A 39 -4.76 3.48 17.07
N ILE A 40 -5.33 2.63 16.21
CA ILE A 40 -5.22 1.15 16.31
C ILE A 40 -4.75 0.54 14.99
N PRO A 41 -4.03 -0.60 15.04
CA PRO A 41 -3.69 -1.36 13.85
C PRO A 41 -4.92 -1.76 13.03
N GLN A 42 -4.80 -1.72 11.71
CA GLN A 42 -5.85 -2.18 10.79
C GLN A 42 -5.26 -3.02 9.66
N ASP A 43 -5.87 -4.17 9.39
CA ASP A 43 -5.54 -5.02 8.25
C ASP A 43 -6.59 -4.88 7.15
N GLY A 44 -6.12 -4.84 5.91
CA GLY A 44 -6.98 -4.77 4.73
C GLY A 44 -6.49 -5.63 3.59
N ARG A 45 -7.36 -5.83 2.60
CA ARG A 45 -7.06 -6.62 1.40
C ARG A 45 -7.71 -5.98 0.19
N PHE A 46 -7.03 -6.04 -0.93
CA PHE A 46 -7.63 -5.73 -2.22
C PHE A 46 -6.96 -6.54 -3.33
N ALA A 47 -7.62 -6.64 -4.46
CA ALA A 47 -7.08 -7.26 -5.66
C ALA A 47 -7.13 -6.27 -6.82
N PHE A 48 -6.15 -6.34 -7.72
CA PHE A 48 -6.17 -5.58 -8.97
C PHE A 48 -5.62 -6.42 -10.12
N GLN A 49 -6.01 -6.06 -11.34
CA GLN A 49 -5.49 -6.69 -12.56
C GLN A 49 -4.29 -5.90 -13.07
N SER A 50 -3.22 -6.61 -13.43
CA SER A 50 -2.00 -6.05 -14.01
C SER A 50 -1.73 -6.74 -15.34
N VAL A 51 -1.36 -5.96 -16.36
CA VAL A 51 -1.02 -6.47 -17.68
C VAL A 51 0.49 -6.59 -17.79
N ASN A 52 0.98 -7.79 -18.07
CA ASN A 52 2.41 -8.01 -18.32
C ASN A 52 2.82 -7.42 -19.66
N ARG A 53 4.14 -7.29 -19.87
CA ARG A 53 4.73 -6.88 -21.17
C ARG A 53 4.27 -7.73 -22.36
N ASN A 54 3.85 -8.96 -22.11
CA ASN A 54 3.39 -9.91 -23.13
C ASN A 54 1.88 -9.80 -23.42
N GLY A 55 1.16 -8.84 -22.82
CA GLY A 55 -0.29 -8.66 -23.01
C GLY A 55 -1.17 -9.55 -22.14
N GLU A 56 -0.58 -10.46 -21.36
CA GLU A 56 -1.31 -11.31 -20.43
C GLU A 56 -1.78 -10.54 -19.19
N THR A 57 -3.07 -10.65 -18.87
CA THR A 57 -3.63 -10.09 -17.64
C THR A 57 -3.43 -11.04 -16.49
N LYS A 58 -2.84 -10.57 -15.40
CA LYS A 58 -2.69 -11.31 -14.14
C LYS A 58 -3.42 -10.59 -13.02
N GLN A 59 -4.08 -11.36 -12.17
CA GLN A 59 -4.64 -10.84 -10.92
C GLN A 59 -3.55 -10.82 -9.85
N VAL A 60 -3.47 -9.72 -9.11
CA VAL A 60 -2.56 -9.53 -7.97
C VAL A 60 -3.40 -9.27 -6.73
N ASP A 61 -3.30 -10.17 -5.76
CA ASP A 61 -3.92 -10.02 -4.44
C ASP A 61 -2.93 -9.39 -3.47
N VAL A 62 -3.35 -8.30 -2.83
CA VAL A 62 -2.52 -7.51 -1.92
C VAL A 62 -3.09 -7.60 -0.51
N ARG A 63 -2.19 -7.85 0.46
CA ARG A 63 -2.47 -7.72 1.90
C ARG A 63 -1.76 -6.49 2.42
N ILE A 64 -2.46 -5.67 3.20
CA ILE A 64 -1.93 -4.43 3.75
C ILE A 64 -2.21 -4.38 5.23
N ASN A 65 -1.22 -3.91 5.97
CA ASN A 65 -1.36 -3.61 7.38
C ASN A 65 -1.03 -2.12 7.59
N PHE A 66 -1.89 -1.42 8.32
CA PHE A 66 -1.69 -0.05 8.78
C PHE A 66 -1.32 -0.08 10.25
N MET A 67 -0.10 0.33 10.58
CA MET A 67 0.35 0.50 11.95
C MET A 67 0.36 1.99 12.31
N PRO A 68 -0.29 2.40 13.42
CA PRO A 68 -0.04 3.68 14.06
C PRO A 68 1.46 3.78 14.40
N GLY A 69 2.06 4.93 14.09
CA GLY A 69 3.38 5.27 14.63
C GLY A 69 3.29 5.53 16.12
N ILE A 70 4.38 5.26 16.84
CA ILE A 70 4.58 5.72 18.23
C ILE A 70 4.90 7.22 18.21
#